data_AF-A0A933ACM7-F1
#
_entry.id   AF-A0A933ACM7-F1
#
_cell.length_a   1.000
_cell.length_b   1.000
_cell.length_c   1.000
_cell.angle_alpha   90.00
_cell.angle_beta   90.00
_cell.angle_gamma   90.00
#
_symmetry.space_group_name_H-M   'P 1'
#
loop_
_entity.id
_entity.type
_entity.pdbx_description
1 polymer ?
#
loop_
_entity_poly.entity_id
_entity_poly.type
_entity_poly.pdbx_seq_one_letter_code
_entity_poly.pdbx_strand_id
1 'polypeptide(L)'
;MSDPLLLVQVAASGLLLGAVYALFAGGLNLIFGVMRVINIAHGELLMLGAFSVFLLFDLLHIPFLIGLPIAAVVLFFVGAALYWAFVRHVVGAPELTSLLLTFGVSIILANLGLYLFSADYRSLPYLTGSVRIGPFALSEARLLAFSVALLLSGGTFAFLRFSRLGKAVRATAQQPQVAAVCGVDVDRIRLITFGLGSALAGVAGALLITIFSVNPEMGRLFILKAFAIIVLGGMGSFAGAFVAGLLLGLIESYVGLFGTVELAEGAAYVLLLLILLIRPTGLLGVRE
;
A
#
# COMPACT_ATOMS: atom_id res chain seq x y z
N MET A 1 -10.49 16.33 29.47
CA MET A 1 -9.56 15.25 29.82
C MET A 1 -10.13 14.00 29.18
N SER A 2 -9.50 13.47 28.13
CA SER A 2 -10.00 12.29 27.42
C SER A 2 -9.94 11.09 28.36
N ASP A 3 -11.03 10.31 28.45
CA ASP A 3 -11.04 9.08 29.23
C ASP A 3 -9.90 8.16 28.77
N PRO A 4 -9.11 7.57 29.70
CA PRO A 4 -7.97 6.71 29.32
C PRO A 4 -8.41 5.52 28.47
N LEU A 5 -9.65 5.06 28.66
CA LEU A 5 -10.29 4.03 27.84
C LEU A 5 -10.43 4.46 26.38
N LEU A 6 -10.81 5.72 26.14
CA LEU A 6 -11.01 6.25 24.81
C LEU A 6 -9.67 6.33 24.05
N LEU A 7 -8.59 6.72 24.73
CA LEU A 7 -7.26 6.77 24.12
C LEU A 7 -6.80 5.40 23.64
N VAL A 8 -7.03 4.35 24.44
CA VAL A 8 -6.70 2.97 24.06
C VAL A 8 -7.56 2.49 22.89
N GLN A 9 -8.85 2.83 22.87
CA GLN A 9 -9.74 2.49 21.75
C GLN A 9 -9.31 3.14 20.43
N VAL A 10 -8.90 4.42 20.49
CA VAL A 10 -8.40 5.16 19.33
C VAL A 10 -7.06 4.60 18.87
N ALA A 11 -6.16 4.26 19.79
CA ALA A 11 -4.90 3.59 19.46
C ALA A 11 -5.15 2.24 18.77
N ALA A 12 -6.05 1.41 19.30
CA ALA A 12 -6.40 0.13 18.70
C ALA A 12 -6.95 0.33 17.28
N SER A 13 -7.91 1.25 17.12
CA SER A 13 -8.48 1.58 15.81
C SER A 13 -7.43 2.06 14.80
N GLY A 14 -6.48 2.88 15.25
CA GLY A 14 -5.38 3.37 14.42
C GLY A 14 -4.37 2.31 14.02
N LEU A 15 -4.06 1.36 14.91
CA LEU A 15 -3.22 0.21 14.57
C LEU A 15 -3.90 -0.70 13.54
N LEU A 16 -5.20 -0.94 13.67
CA LEU A 16 -5.96 -1.76 12.72
C LEU A 16 -5.88 -1.18 11.31
N LEU A 17 -6.13 0.13 11.19
CA LEU A 17 -6.06 0.82 9.90
C LEU A 17 -4.62 0.98 9.39
N GLY A 18 -3.69 1.28 10.29
CA GLY A 18 -2.27 1.46 9.98
C GLY A 18 -1.62 0.20 9.39
N ALA A 19 -2.12 -1.00 9.72
CA ALA A 19 -1.64 -2.23 9.09
C ALA A 19 -2.00 -2.31 7.60
N VAL A 20 -3.18 -1.81 7.21
CA VAL A 20 -3.59 -1.75 5.80
C VAL A 20 -2.74 -0.72 5.05
N TYR A 21 -2.45 0.42 5.67
CA TYR A 21 -1.53 1.40 5.12
C TYR A 21 -0.12 0.85 4.96
N ALA A 22 0.36 0.11 5.96
CA ALA A 22 1.64 -0.59 5.93
C ALA A 22 1.72 -1.62 4.79
N LEU A 23 0.64 -2.39 4.54
CA LEU A 23 0.57 -3.33 3.42
C LEU A 23 0.69 -2.60 2.08
N PHE A 24 -0.09 -1.53 1.90
CA PHE A 24 -0.10 -0.73 0.69
C PHE A 24 1.26 -0.07 0.40
N ALA A 25 1.79 0.63 1.40
CA ALA A 25 3.07 1.32 1.32
C ALA A 25 4.25 0.33 1.23
N GLY A 26 4.15 -0.84 1.86
CA GLY A 26 5.13 -1.92 1.75
C GLY A 26 5.28 -2.41 0.31
N GLY A 27 4.16 -2.51 -0.45
CA GLY A 27 4.19 -2.80 -1.88
C GLY A 27 4.93 -1.73 -2.68
N LEU A 28 4.67 -0.44 -2.43
CA LEU A 28 5.37 0.67 -3.08
C LEU A 28 6.87 0.67 -2.71
N ASN A 29 7.18 0.44 -1.44
CA ASN A 29 8.55 0.46 -0.95
C ASN A 29 9.38 -0.68 -1.53
N LEU A 30 8.75 -1.84 -1.78
CA LEU A 30 9.38 -2.97 -2.44
C LEU A 30 9.74 -2.62 -3.90
N ILE A 31 8.81 -2.00 -4.63
CA ILE A 31 9.04 -1.51 -6.01
C ILE A 31 10.20 -0.52 -6.02
N PHE A 32 10.14 0.50 -5.14
CA PHE A 32 11.18 1.50 -5.05
C PHE A 32 12.53 0.88 -4.66
N GLY A 33 12.57 -0.02 -3.69
CA GLY A 33 13.80 -0.64 -3.21
C GLY A 33 14.58 -1.40 -4.28
N VAL A 34 13.90 -2.01 -5.25
CA VAL A 34 14.53 -2.80 -6.31
C VAL A 34 14.87 -1.96 -7.56
N MET A 35 14.01 -1.01 -7.91
CA MET A 35 14.10 -0.30 -9.19
C MET A 35 14.51 1.17 -9.06
N ARG A 36 14.45 1.76 -7.85
CA ARG A 36 14.56 3.22 -7.61
C ARG A 36 13.62 4.03 -8.51
N VAL A 37 12.42 3.49 -8.75
CA VAL A 37 11.36 4.12 -9.55
C VAL A 37 10.29 4.70 -8.63
N ILE A 38 9.97 5.96 -8.83
CA ILE A 38 8.84 6.64 -8.17
C ILE A 38 7.57 6.27 -8.94
N ASN A 39 6.70 5.47 -8.32
CA ASN A 39 5.48 4.96 -8.97
C ASN A 39 4.21 5.66 -8.45
N ILE A 40 3.79 6.73 -9.11
CA ILE A 40 2.55 7.44 -8.76
C ILE A 40 1.31 6.59 -9.06
N ALA A 41 1.34 5.81 -10.15
CA ALA A 41 0.25 4.92 -10.54
C ALA A 41 -0.06 3.81 -9.51
N HIS A 42 0.78 3.62 -8.50
CA HIS A 42 0.53 2.66 -7.42
C HIS A 42 -0.76 2.95 -6.65
N GLY A 43 -1.18 4.21 -6.56
CA GLY A 43 -2.48 4.59 -6.01
C GLY A 43 -3.65 4.06 -6.84
N GLU A 44 -3.51 4.05 -8.17
CA GLU A 44 -4.54 3.53 -9.07
C GLU A 44 -4.61 1.99 -9.03
N LEU A 45 -3.50 1.31 -8.72
CA LEU A 45 -3.51 -0.13 -8.49
C LEU A 45 -4.31 -0.50 -7.22
N LEU A 46 -4.24 0.36 -6.20
CA LEU A 46 -5.10 0.24 -5.02
C LEU A 46 -6.58 0.47 -5.38
N MET A 47 -6.89 1.50 -6.17
CA MET A 47 -8.25 1.72 -6.70
C MET A 47 -8.75 0.48 -7.45
N LEU A 48 -7.99 -0.02 -8.43
CA LEU A 48 -8.35 -1.20 -9.20
C LEU A 48 -8.56 -2.43 -8.32
N GLY A 49 -7.82 -2.58 -7.21
CA GLY A 49 -8.04 -3.63 -6.23
C GLY A 49 -9.40 -3.55 -5.54
N ALA A 50 -9.78 -2.34 -5.10
CA ALA A 50 -11.09 -2.08 -4.48
C ALA A 50 -12.23 -2.43 -5.45
N PHE A 51 -12.16 -1.96 -6.68
CA PHE A 51 -13.17 -2.22 -7.69
C PHE A 51 -13.17 -3.66 -8.23
N SER A 52 -12.01 -4.35 -8.22
CA SER A 52 -11.95 -5.76 -8.59
C SER A 52 -12.77 -6.61 -7.61
N VAL A 53 -12.63 -6.39 -6.30
CA VAL A 53 -13.42 -7.13 -5.30
C VAL A 53 -14.87 -6.66 -5.28
N PHE A 54 -15.14 -5.37 -5.53
CA PHE A 54 -16.51 -4.90 -5.75
C PHE A 54 -17.19 -5.69 -6.87
N LEU A 55 -16.56 -5.82 -8.05
CA LEU A 55 -17.13 -6.59 -9.16
C LEU A 55 -17.31 -8.07 -8.84
N LEU A 56 -16.30 -8.69 -8.21
CA LEU A 56 -16.35 -10.11 -7.84
C LEU A 56 -17.48 -10.39 -6.83
N PHE A 57 -17.69 -9.48 -5.88
CA PHE A 57 -18.70 -9.63 -4.84
C PHE A 57 -20.11 -9.27 -5.32
N ASP A 58 -20.27 -8.12 -5.97
CA ASP A 58 -21.58 -7.56 -6.35
C ASP A 58 -22.15 -8.22 -7.60
N LEU A 59 -21.35 -8.42 -8.66
CA LEU A 59 -21.83 -9.01 -9.91
C LEU A 59 -21.71 -10.54 -9.90
N LEU A 60 -20.57 -11.06 -9.46
CA LEU A 60 -20.27 -12.50 -9.54
C LEU A 60 -20.63 -13.27 -8.27
N HIS A 61 -21.11 -12.59 -7.22
CA HIS A 61 -21.52 -13.20 -5.95
C HIS A 61 -20.43 -14.07 -5.30
N ILE A 62 -19.17 -13.79 -5.60
CA ILE A 62 -18.03 -14.50 -5.04
C ILE A 62 -17.82 -14.02 -3.60
N PRO A 63 -17.65 -14.92 -2.63
CA PRO A 63 -17.38 -14.54 -1.25
C PRO A 63 -16.17 -13.61 -1.13
N PHE A 64 -16.29 -12.54 -0.34
CA PHE A 64 -15.27 -11.51 -0.20
C PHE A 64 -13.86 -12.07 0.07
N LEU A 65 -13.75 -13.04 0.99
CA LEU A 65 -12.49 -13.70 1.35
C LEU A 65 -11.85 -14.44 0.17
N ILE A 66 -12.63 -14.97 -0.78
CA ILE A 66 -12.14 -15.61 -2.00
C ILE A 66 -11.84 -14.55 -3.08
N GLY A 67 -12.55 -13.43 -3.07
CA GLY A 67 -12.27 -12.28 -3.93
C GLY A 67 -10.88 -11.68 -3.69
N LEU A 68 -10.39 -11.68 -2.45
CA LEU A 68 -9.06 -11.14 -2.09
C LEU A 68 -7.89 -11.80 -2.86
N PRO A 69 -7.69 -13.13 -2.84
CA PRO A 69 -6.62 -13.76 -3.60
C PRO A 69 -6.82 -13.62 -5.12
N ILE A 70 -8.06 -13.59 -5.61
CA ILE A 70 -8.33 -13.35 -7.03
C ILE A 70 -7.87 -11.95 -7.43
N ALA A 71 -8.24 -10.93 -6.65
CA ALA A 71 -7.79 -9.56 -6.87
C ALA A 71 -6.26 -9.45 -6.79
N ALA A 72 -5.61 -10.12 -5.83
CA ALA A 72 -4.15 -10.16 -5.74
C ALA A 72 -3.51 -10.71 -7.03
N VAL A 73 -4.04 -11.81 -7.57
CA VAL A 73 -3.54 -12.44 -8.80
C VAL A 73 -3.78 -11.54 -10.02
N VAL A 74 -4.98 -10.97 -10.16
CA VAL A 74 -5.30 -10.05 -11.26
C VAL A 74 -4.36 -8.85 -11.23
N LEU A 75 -4.20 -8.22 -10.05
CA LEU A 75 -3.33 -7.05 -9.91
C LEU A 75 -1.85 -7.38 -10.03
N PHE A 76 -1.42 -8.61 -9.71
CA PHE A 76 -0.08 -9.08 -10.04
C PHE A 76 0.17 -9.04 -11.55
N PHE A 77 -0.76 -9.57 -12.34
CA PHE A 77 -0.62 -9.59 -13.81
C PHE A 77 -0.77 -8.20 -14.43
N VAL A 78 -1.70 -7.37 -13.94
CA VAL A 78 -1.82 -5.97 -14.36
C VAL A 78 -0.51 -5.22 -14.07
N GLY A 79 0.04 -5.39 -12.87
CA GLY A 79 1.34 -4.83 -12.51
C GLY A 79 2.48 -5.31 -13.41
N ALA A 80 2.59 -6.61 -13.62
CA ALA A 80 3.60 -7.20 -14.51
C ALA A 80 3.47 -6.67 -15.96
N ALA A 81 2.25 -6.48 -16.45
CA ALA A 81 1.97 -5.91 -17.76
C ALA A 81 2.39 -4.43 -17.83
N LEU A 82 2.07 -3.62 -16.82
CA LEU A 82 2.51 -2.22 -16.74
C LEU A 82 4.03 -2.11 -16.68
N TYR A 83 4.68 -3.01 -15.92
CA TYR A 83 6.13 -3.08 -15.87
C TYR A 83 6.72 -3.36 -17.26
N TRP A 84 6.22 -4.42 -17.91
CA TRP A 84 6.72 -4.85 -19.21
C TRP A 84 6.45 -3.82 -20.31
N ALA A 85 5.29 -3.18 -20.31
CA ALA A 85 4.90 -2.21 -21.33
C ALA A 85 5.61 -0.87 -21.16
N PHE A 86 5.73 -0.38 -19.91
CA PHE A 86 6.16 0.99 -19.66
C PHE A 86 7.42 1.04 -18.79
N VAL A 87 7.34 0.55 -17.55
CA VAL A 87 8.37 0.85 -16.52
C VAL A 87 9.74 0.31 -16.90
N ARG A 88 9.84 -0.88 -17.51
CA ARG A 88 11.13 -1.48 -17.90
C ARG A 88 12.00 -0.58 -18.77
N HIS A 89 11.38 0.31 -19.56
CA HIS A 89 12.08 1.19 -20.50
C HIS A 89 12.68 2.44 -19.84
N VAL A 90 12.29 2.74 -18.59
CA VAL A 90 12.77 3.89 -17.82
C VAL A 90 13.58 3.48 -16.58
N VAL A 91 13.76 2.18 -16.34
CA VAL A 91 14.62 1.70 -15.26
C VAL A 91 16.08 2.11 -15.54
N GLY A 92 16.69 2.83 -14.59
CA GLY A 92 18.04 3.38 -14.73
C GLY A 92 18.11 4.80 -15.28
N ALA A 93 16.98 5.36 -15.74
CA ALA A 93 16.87 6.79 -16.06
C ALA A 93 16.72 7.63 -14.76
N PRO A 94 16.89 8.96 -14.82
CA PRO A 94 16.65 9.83 -13.67
C PRO A 94 15.25 9.65 -13.10
N GLU A 95 15.09 9.74 -11.77
CA GLU A 95 13.84 9.47 -11.05
C GLU A 95 12.64 10.26 -11.62
N LEU A 96 12.88 11.51 -12.04
CA LEU A 96 11.88 12.37 -12.67
C LEU A 96 11.26 11.73 -13.92
N THR A 97 12.03 10.99 -14.72
CA THR A 97 11.56 10.29 -15.92
C THR A 97 10.53 9.23 -15.54
N SER A 98 10.82 8.46 -14.49
CA SER A 98 9.92 7.43 -13.98
C SER A 98 8.66 8.03 -13.34
N LEU A 99 8.80 9.18 -12.69
CA LEU A 99 7.70 9.95 -12.13
C LEU A 99 6.76 10.43 -13.25
N LEU A 100 7.29 11.07 -14.30
CA LEU A 100 6.49 11.55 -15.43
C LEU A 100 5.76 10.41 -16.15
N LEU A 101 6.44 9.28 -16.37
CA LEU A 101 5.83 8.09 -16.97
C LEU A 101 4.70 7.54 -16.11
N THR A 102 4.93 7.34 -14.81
CA THR A 102 3.91 6.76 -13.93
C THR A 102 2.79 7.74 -13.62
N PHE A 103 3.04 9.05 -13.69
CA PHE A 103 2.00 10.07 -13.66
C PHE A 103 1.07 9.97 -14.87
N GLY A 104 1.63 9.83 -16.08
CA GLY A 104 0.84 9.58 -17.29
C GLY A 104 0.01 8.30 -17.21
N VAL A 105 0.61 7.20 -16.72
CA VAL A 105 -0.11 5.95 -16.45
C VAL A 105 -1.22 6.16 -15.42
N SER A 106 -0.97 6.93 -14.35
CA SER A 106 -1.96 7.25 -13.32
C SER A 106 -3.19 7.92 -13.92
N ILE A 107 -3.00 8.93 -14.78
CA ILE A 107 -4.10 9.62 -15.45
C ILE A 107 -4.92 8.65 -16.31
N ILE A 108 -4.27 7.77 -17.07
CA ILE A 108 -4.95 6.79 -17.91
C ILE A 108 -5.78 5.84 -17.04
N LEU A 109 -5.20 5.29 -15.97
CA LEU A 109 -5.89 4.35 -15.08
C LEU A 109 -7.03 5.01 -14.30
N ALA A 110 -6.85 6.23 -13.81
CA ALA A 110 -7.89 6.98 -13.12
C ALA A 110 -9.09 7.27 -14.04
N ASN A 111 -8.84 7.74 -15.26
CA ASN A 111 -9.91 8.00 -16.23
C ASN A 111 -10.58 6.71 -16.71
N LEU A 112 -9.83 5.63 -16.86
CA LEU A 112 -10.41 4.32 -17.16
C LEU A 112 -11.32 3.86 -16.00
N GLY A 113 -10.89 4.08 -14.75
CA GLY A 113 -11.72 3.83 -13.57
C GLY A 113 -13.01 4.64 -13.58
N LEU A 114 -12.94 5.94 -13.85
CA LEU A 114 -14.12 6.81 -13.97
C LEU A 114 -15.07 6.36 -15.09
N TYR A 115 -14.51 5.98 -16.25
CA TYR A 115 -15.30 5.50 -17.38
C TYR A 115 -16.01 4.17 -17.08
N LEU A 116 -15.33 3.23 -16.41
CA LEU A 116 -15.89 1.91 -16.12
C LEU A 116 -16.83 1.90 -14.90
N PHE A 117 -16.55 2.72 -13.88
CA PHE A 117 -17.20 2.61 -12.56
C PHE A 117 -18.06 3.81 -12.17
N SER A 118 -18.07 4.89 -12.97
CA SER A 118 -18.64 6.20 -12.62
C SER A 118 -17.87 6.89 -11.47
N ALA A 119 -18.13 8.17 -11.25
CA ALA A 119 -17.58 8.94 -10.12
C ALA A 119 -18.31 8.65 -8.80
N ASP A 120 -19.32 7.78 -8.82
CA ASP A 120 -20.14 7.45 -7.67
C ASP A 120 -19.35 6.72 -6.58
N TYR A 121 -19.66 7.07 -5.33
CA TYR A 121 -19.09 6.38 -4.18
C TYR A 121 -19.69 5.00 -4.02
N ARG A 122 -18.83 3.99 -3.88
CA ARG A 122 -19.21 2.61 -3.62
C ARG A 122 -18.61 2.14 -2.31
N SER A 123 -19.35 1.33 -1.56
CA SER A 123 -18.87 0.65 -0.37
C SER A 123 -19.38 -0.78 -0.37
N LEU A 124 -18.66 -1.68 0.30
CA LEU A 124 -19.03 -3.08 0.36
C LEU A 124 -19.43 -3.41 1.81
N PRO A 125 -20.73 -3.61 2.09
CA PRO A 125 -21.21 -3.86 3.45
C PRO A 125 -20.88 -5.31 3.86
N TYR A 126 -19.64 -5.53 4.29
CA TYR A 126 -19.16 -6.83 4.77
C TYR A 126 -18.61 -6.69 6.19
N LEU A 127 -19.12 -7.51 7.10
CA LEU A 127 -18.77 -7.46 8.52
C LEU A 127 -18.90 -6.03 9.11
N THR A 128 -20.06 -5.43 8.90
CA THR A 128 -20.40 -4.07 9.39
C THR A 128 -20.63 -4.03 10.90
N GLY A 129 -20.58 -5.17 11.58
CA GLY A 129 -20.72 -5.30 13.03
C GLY A 129 -19.50 -4.80 13.81
N SER A 130 -19.61 -4.92 15.14
CA SER A 130 -18.51 -4.64 16.05
C SER A 130 -18.36 -5.75 17.09
N VAL A 131 -17.12 -6.16 17.33
CA VAL A 131 -16.77 -7.08 18.41
C VAL A 131 -16.48 -6.28 19.66
N ARG A 132 -17.14 -6.64 20.76
CA ARG A 132 -16.87 -6.05 22.08
C ARG A 132 -15.83 -6.89 22.79
N ILE A 133 -14.66 -6.32 23.04
CA ILE A 133 -13.59 -6.94 23.84
C ILE A 133 -13.53 -6.16 25.16
N GLY A 134 -14.23 -6.64 26.17
CA GLY A 134 -14.44 -5.93 27.42
C GLY A 134 -15.09 -4.56 27.18
N PRO A 135 -14.47 -3.43 27.59
CA PRO A 135 -15.02 -2.11 27.39
C PRO A 135 -14.84 -1.54 25.96
N PHE A 136 -14.04 -2.20 25.11
CA PHE A 136 -13.71 -1.71 23.76
C PHE A 136 -14.66 -2.27 22.71
N ALA A 137 -15.09 -1.44 21.76
CA ALA A 137 -15.83 -1.87 20.57
C ALA A 137 -14.95 -1.68 19.32
N LEU A 138 -14.62 -2.78 18.65
CA LEU A 138 -13.79 -2.80 17.43
C LEU A 138 -14.60 -3.26 16.23
N SER A 139 -14.48 -2.55 15.11
CA SER A 139 -15.13 -2.93 13.85
C SER A 139 -14.63 -4.28 13.36
N GLU A 140 -15.55 -5.18 13.01
CA GLU A 140 -15.21 -6.49 12.44
C GLU A 140 -14.47 -6.36 11.10
N ALA A 141 -14.91 -5.46 10.23
CA ALA A 141 -14.22 -5.13 8.98
C ALA A 141 -12.76 -4.70 9.21
N ARG A 142 -12.51 -3.82 10.19
CA ARG A 142 -11.14 -3.39 10.54
C ARG A 142 -10.29 -4.51 11.12
N LEU A 143 -10.89 -5.39 11.94
CA LEU A 143 -10.20 -6.56 12.49
C LEU A 143 -9.78 -7.52 11.38
N LEU A 144 -10.70 -7.83 10.45
CA LEU A 144 -10.38 -8.68 9.30
C LEU A 144 -9.30 -8.04 8.41
N ALA A 145 -9.43 -6.75 8.10
CA ALA A 145 -8.45 -6.04 7.31
C ALA A 145 -7.07 -6.04 7.96
N PHE A 146 -7.00 -5.81 9.28
CA PHE A 146 -5.76 -5.92 10.05
C PHE A 146 -5.17 -7.33 10.00
N SER A 147 -5.98 -8.37 10.22
CA SER A 147 -5.52 -9.75 10.18
C SER A 147 -4.94 -10.12 8.81
N VAL A 148 -5.64 -9.80 7.72
CA VAL A 148 -5.16 -10.05 6.36
C VAL A 148 -3.90 -9.24 6.06
N ALA A 149 -3.86 -7.95 6.42
CA ALA A 149 -2.71 -7.10 6.20
C ALA A 149 -1.47 -7.57 6.98
N LEU A 150 -1.64 -8.01 8.22
CA LEU A 150 -0.56 -8.57 9.03
C LEU A 150 -0.05 -9.90 8.44
N LEU A 151 -0.95 -10.79 8.04
CA LEU A 151 -0.61 -12.06 7.40
C LEU A 151 0.17 -11.86 6.10
N LEU A 152 -0.29 -10.94 5.24
CA LEU A 152 0.39 -10.67 3.96
C LEU A 152 1.69 -9.89 4.12
N SER A 153 1.75 -8.94 5.05
CA SER A 153 3.00 -8.22 5.35
C SER A 153 4.03 -9.16 5.96
N GLY A 154 3.64 -9.99 6.94
CA GLY A 154 4.50 -11.01 7.54
C GLY A 154 4.91 -12.08 6.54
N GLY A 155 3.98 -12.54 5.70
CA GLY A 155 4.25 -13.48 4.60
C GLY A 155 5.22 -12.91 3.57
N THR A 156 5.06 -11.64 3.19
CA THR A 156 5.99 -10.96 2.27
C THR A 156 7.35 -10.78 2.92
N PHE A 157 7.43 -10.40 4.20
CA PHE A 157 8.68 -10.30 4.93
C PHE A 157 9.42 -11.65 5.00
N ALA A 158 8.69 -12.73 5.32
CA ALA A 158 9.23 -14.08 5.33
C ALA A 158 9.66 -14.55 3.94
N PHE A 159 8.85 -14.28 2.90
CA PHE A 159 9.18 -14.55 1.51
C PHE A 159 10.48 -13.86 1.12
N LEU A 160 10.61 -12.56 1.41
CA LEU A 160 11.84 -11.83 1.16
C LEU A 160 12.98 -12.54 1.90
N ARG A 161 12.91 -12.65 3.23
CA ARG A 161 14.02 -13.12 4.08
C ARG A 161 14.50 -14.54 3.74
N PHE A 162 13.58 -15.49 3.58
CA PHE A 162 13.89 -16.92 3.58
C PHE A 162 13.88 -17.56 2.19
N SER A 163 13.09 -17.05 1.23
CA SER A 163 12.97 -17.70 -0.09
C SER A 163 14.15 -17.40 -1.03
N ARG A 164 14.42 -18.27 -2.01
CA ARG A 164 15.45 -18.04 -3.03
C ARG A 164 15.15 -16.81 -3.90
N LEU A 165 13.89 -16.64 -4.31
CA LEU A 165 13.45 -15.46 -5.06
C LEU A 165 13.57 -14.19 -4.22
N GLY A 166 13.20 -14.24 -2.95
CA GLY A 166 13.35 -13.11 -2.03
C GLY A 166 14.81 -12.69 -1.78
N LYS A 167 15.74 -13.66 -1.75
CA LYS A 167 17.18 -13.38 -1.74
C LYS A 167 17.63 -12.70 -3.04
N ALA A 168 17.14 -13.15 -4.19
CA ALA A 168 17.42 -12.52 -5.47
C ALA A 168 16.88 -11.08 -5.53
N VAL A 169 15.65 -10.84 -5.06
CA VAL A 169 15.06 -9.50 -4.91
C VAL A 169 15.95 -8.58 -4.08
N ARG A 170 16.42 -9.03 -2.91
CA ARG A 170 17.34 -8.22 -2.08
C ARG A 170 18.70 -8.00 -2.74
N ALA A 171 19.26 -9.01 -3.39
CA ALA A 171 20.53 -8.87 -4.09
C ALA A 171 20.41 -7.85 -5.23
N THR A 172 19.32 -7.90 -6.00
CA THR A 172 19.01 -6.91 -7.04
C THR A 172 18.80 -5.52 -6.47
N ALA A 173 18.14 -5.37 -5.32
CA ALA A 173 17.96 -4.07 -4.66
C ALA A 173 19.28 -3.44 -4.18
N GLN A 174 20.23 -4.27 -3.72
CA GLN A 174 21.53 -3.79 -3.25
C GLN A 174 22.47 -3.44 -4.40
N GLN A 175 22.67 -4.38 -5.32
CA GLN A 175 23.57 -4.18 -6.44
C GLN A 175 23.15 -5.01 -7.66
N PRO A 176 22.33 -4.45 -8.58
CA PRO A 176 21.79 -5.17 -9.74
C PRO A 176 22.89 -5.78 -10.62
N GLN A 177 24.01 -5.07 -10.80
CA GLN A 177 25.12 -5.52 -11.64
C GLN A 177 25.80 -6.77 -11.06
N VAL A 178 26.04 -6.79 -9.75
CA VAL A 178 26.64 -7.95 -9.07
C VAL A 178 25.68 -9.14 -9.07
N ALA A 179 24.38 -8.89 -8.84
CA ALA A 179 23.36 -9.93 -8.91
C ALA A 179 23.32 -10.60 -10.31
N ALA A 180 23.44 -9.81 -11.39
CA ALA A 180 23.47 -10.32 -12.75
C ALA A 180 24.68 -11.23 -13.02
N VAL A 181 25.88 -10.87 -12.53
CA VAL A 181 27.08 -11.70 -12.64
C VAL A 181 26.93 -13.02 -11.86
N CYS A 182 26.15 -13.03 -10.77
CA CYS A 182 25.79 -14.24 -10.03
C CYS A 182 24.67 -15.08 -10.68
N GLY A 183 24.26 -14.76 -11.93
CA GLY A 183 23.26 -15.52 -12.67
C GLY A 183 21.80 -15.17 -12.34
N VAL A 184 21.55 -14.05 -11.65
CA VAL A 184 20.19 -13.56 -11.41
C VAL A 184 19.71 -12.80 -12.65
N ASP A 185 18.57 -13.21 -13.20
CA ASP A 185 17.86 -12.43 -14.21
C ASP A 185 17.19 -11.21 -13.56
N VAL A 186 17.90 -10.09 -13.58
CA VAL A 186 17.49 -8.83 -12.94
C VAL A 186 16.14 -8.33 -13.46
N ASP A 187 15.89 -8.41 -14.76
CA ASP A 187 14.65 -7.90 -15.35
C ASP A 187 13.45 -8.77 -14.99
N ARG A 188 13.64 -10.08 -14.90
CA ARG A 188 12.61 -10.98 -14.35
C ARG A 188 12.33 -10.69 -12.88
N ILE A 189 13.36 -10.43 -12.07
CA ILE A 189 13.19 -10.05 -10.67
C ILE A 189 12.43 -8.73 -10.53
N ARG A 190 12.74 -7.73 -11.35
CA ARG A 190 12.00 -6.46 -11.37
C ARG A 190 10.54 -6.64 -11.76
N LEU A 191 10.25 -7.48 -12.76
CA LEU A 191 8.88 -7.82 -13.15
C LEU A 191 8.10 -8.48 -12.00
N ILE A 192 8.69 -9.49 -11.36
CA ILE A 192 8.07 -10.18 -10.21
C ILE A 192 7.85 -9.20 -9.06
N THR A 193 8.81 -8.31 -8.81
CA THR A 193 8.74 -7.30 -7.75
C THR A 193 7.61 -6.31 -8.01
N PHE A 194 7.49 -5.80 -9.23
CA PHE A 194 6.42 -4.88 -9.61
C PHE A 194 5.05 -5.55 -9.53
N GLY A 195 4.92 -6.78 -10.02
CA GLY A 195 3.72 -7.58 -9.87
C GLY A 195 3.35 -7.81 -8.40
N LEU A 196 4.32 -8.19 -7.55
CA LEU A 196 4.07 -8.41 -6.11
C LEU A 196 3.63 -7.12 -5.41
N GLY A 197 4.30 -5.99 -5.68
CA GLY A 197 3.90 -4.70 -5.14
C GLY A 197 2.49 -4.29 -5.56
N SER A 198 2.14 -4.53 -6.83
CA SER A 198 0.80 -4.28 -7.37
C SER A 198 -0.26 -5.17 -6.72
N ALA A 199 0.05 -6.45 -6.49
CA ALA A 199 -0.84 -7.37 -5.79
C ALA A 199 -1.12 -6.92 -4.35
N LEU A 200 -0.08 -6.49 -3.62
CA LEU A 200 -0.23 -5.97 -2.25
C LEU A 200 -1.07 -4.69 -2.22
N ALA A 201 -0.90 -3.80 -3.20
CA ALA A 201 -1.74 -2.61 -3.35
C ALA A 201 -3.19 -2.97 -3.65
N GLY A 202 -3.40 -3.93 -4.54
CA GLY A 202 -4.71 -4.43 -4.89
C GLY A 202 -5.46 -5.00 -3.68
N VAL A 203 -4.79 -5.83 -2.88
CA VAL A 203 -5.39 -6.37 -1.65
C VAL A 203 -5.65 -5.25 -0.63
N ALA A 204 -4.75 -4.29 -0.46
CA ALA A 204 -5.01 -3.16 0.43
C ALA A 204 -6.26 -2.38 0.02
N GLY A 205 -6.45 -2.11 -1.28
CA GLY A 205 -7.67 -1.47 -1.80
C GLY A 205 -8.92 -2.30 -1.58
N ALA A 206 -8.83 -3.61 -1.82
CA ALA A 206 -9.91 -4.55 -1.57
C ALA A 206 -10.32 -4.65 -0.10
N LEU A 207 -9.40 -4.39 0.84
CA LEU A 207 -9.73 -4.28 2.25
C LEU A 207 -10.36 -2.92 2.58
N LEU A 208 -9.85 -1.83 1.99
CA LEU A 208 -10.31 -0.47 2.28
C LEU A 208 -11.77 -0.23 1.89
N ILE A 209 -12.29 -0.88 0.83
CA ILE A 209 -13.72 -0.74 0.43
C ILE A 209 -14.71 -1.26 1.49
N THR A 210 -14.25 -2.09 2.43
CA THR A 210 -15.07 -2.54 3.58
C THR A 210 -15.04 -1.56 4.76
N ILE A 211 -14.09 -0.61 4.75
CA ILE A 211 -13.87 0.36 5.83
C ILE A 211 -14.36 1.76 5.42
N PHE A 212 -14.18 2.13 4.15
CA PHE A 212 -14.51 3.44 3.59
C PHE A 212 -15.36 3.30 2.33
N SER A 213 -16.11 4.36 2.03
CA SER A 213 -16.67 4.55 0.71
C SER A 213 -15.58 4.98 -0.26
N VAL A 214 -15.44 4.26 -1.37
CA VAL A 214 -14.39 4.47 -2.36
C VAL A 214 -14.98 5.00 -3.66
N ASN A 215 -14.19 5.78 -4.38
CA ASN A 215 -14.48 6.23 -5.73
C ASN A 215 -13.21 6.06 -6.60
N PRO A 216 -13.28 6.22 -7.93
CA PRO A 216 -12.10 6.09 -8.77
C PRO A 216 -10.99 7.14 -8.51
N GLU A 217 -11.26 8.21 -7.78
CA GLU A 217 -10.23 9.20 -7.42
C GLU A 217 -9.47 8.86 -6.12
N MET A 218 -9.86 7.79 -5.42
CA MET A 218 -9.26 7.42 -4.13
C MET A 218 -7.73 7.26 -4.21
N GLY A 219 -7.21 6.83 -5.37
CA GLY A 219 -5.79 6.58 -5.58
C GLY A 219 -4.90 7.77 -5.22
N ARG A 220 -5.37 8.99 -5.53
CA ARG A 220 -4.64 10.25 -5.27
C ARG A 220 -4.41 10.51 -3.78
N LEU A 221 -5.40 10.23 -2.93
CA LEU A 221 -5.26 10.43 -1.49
C LEU A 221 -4.33 9.40 -0.87
N PHE A 222 -4.49 8.13 -1.25
CA PHE A 222 -3.70 7.05 -0.65
C PHE A 222 -2.25 7.08 -1.10
N ILE A 223 -1.93 7.38 -2.37
CA ILE A 223 -0.54 7.42 -2.85
C ILE A 223 0.32 8.41 -2.04
N LEU A 224 -0.25 9.55 -1.64
CA LEU A 224 0.44 10.55 -0.83
C LEU A 224 0.73 10.01 0.58
N LYS A 225 -0.23 9.28 1.18
CA LYS A 225 0.01 8.55 2.44
C LYS A 225 1.12 7.50 2.30
N ALA A 226 1.14 6.75 1.19
CA ALA A 226 2.22 5.79 0.95
C ALA A 226 3.59 6.48 0.83
N PHE A 227 3.69 7.61 0.13
CA PHE A 227 4.93 8.39 0.09
C PHE A 227 5.37 8.85 1.49
N ALA A 228 4.45 9.38 2.30
CA ALA A 228 4.73 9.72 3.70
C ALA A 228 5.28 8.51 4.48
N ILE A 229 4.67 7.34 4.31
CA ILE A 229 5.08 6.10 5.00
C ILE A 229 6.45 5.61 4.53
N ILE A 230 6.74 5.56 3.23
CA ILE A 230 8.03 5.03 2.76
C ILE A 230 9.19 5.96 3.11
N VAL A 231 8.96 7.28 3.06
CA VAL A 231 9.98 8.28 3.44
C VAL A 231 10.20 8.22 4.95
N LEU A 232 9.13 8.13 5.75
CA LEU A 232 9.24 7.91 7.20
C LEU A 232 9.92 6.58 7.52
N GLY A 233 9.58 5.50 6.83
CA GLY A 233 10.11 4.16 7.09
C GLY A 233 11.56 3.97 6.63
N GLY A 234 11.99 4.76 5.66
CA GLY A 234 13.24 4.56 4.94
C GLY A 234 12.98 3.82 3.62
N MET A 235 13.37 4.47 2.53
CA MET A 235 13.20 3.95 1.17
C MET A 235 13.94 2.62 0.99
N GLY A 236 13.26 1.61 0.45
CA GLY A 236 13.78 0.24 0.26
C GLY A 236 13.73 -0.67 1.49
N SER A 237 13.33 -0.17 2.67
CA SER A 237 13.15 -0.98 3.88
C SER A 237 11.70 -1.43 4.08
N PHE A 238 11.35 -2.65 3.65
CA PHE A 238 9.98 -3.19 3.82
C PHE A 238 9.52 -3.17 5.28
N ALA A 239 10.40 -3.56 6.22
CA ALA A 239 10.10 -3.51 7.65
C ALA A 239 9.92 -2.07 8.16
N GLY A 240 10.71 -1.12 7.63
CA GLY A 240 10.56 0.31 7.93
C GLY A 240 9.22 0.87 7.50
N ALA A 241 8.78 0.56 6.28
CA ALA A 241 7.46 0.94 5.79
C ALA A 241 6.33 0.35 6.66
N PHE A 242 6.50 -0.87 7.17
CA PHE A 242 5.51 -1.48 8.05
C PHE A 242 5.34 -0.71 9.36
N VAL A 243 6.44 -0.42 10.06
CA VAL A 243 6.42 0.37 11.30
C VAL A 243 5.88 1.78 11.04
N ALA A 244 6.32 2.42 9.96
CA ALA A 244 5.85 3.75 9.58
C ALA A 244 4.34 3.79 9.24
N GLY A 245 3.79 2.75 8.62
CA GLY A 245 2.36 2.64 8.35
C GLY A 245 1.51 2.51 9.62
N LEU A 246 1.98 1.71 10.59
CA LEU A 246 1.36 1.64 11.92
C LEU A 246 1.40 2.98 12.65
N LEU A 247 2.56 3.67 12.61
CA LEU A 247 2.71 5.00 13.19
C LEU A 247 1.79 6.02 12.54
N LEU A 248 1.67 6.02 11.21
CA LEU A 248 0.75 6.92 10.52
C LEU A 248 -0.70 6.64 10.93
N GLY A 249 -1.12 5.38 10.99
CA GLY A 249 -2.47 5.02 11.43
C GLY A 249 -2.79 5.48 12.86
N LEU A 250 -1.82 5.39 13.77
CA LEU A 250 -1.91 5.96 15.12
C LEU A 250 -2.05 7.48 15.10
N ILE A 251 -1.19 8.16 14.35
CA ILE A 251 -1.21 9.63 14.22
C ILE A 251 -2.56 10.09 13.68
N GLU A 252 -3.04 9.51 12.58
CA GLU A 252 -4.35 9.87 12.00
C GLU A 252 -5.48 9.65 12.99
N SER A 253 -5.45 8.57 13.76
CA SER A 253 -6.51 8.28 14.73
C SER A 253 -6.51 9.25 15.91
N TYR A 254 -5.33 9.65 16.42
CA TYR A 254 -5.24 10.66 17.47
C TYR A 254 -5.56 12.07 16.97
N VAL A 255 -5.09 12.44 15.78
CA VAL A 255 -5.43 13.74 15.17
C VAL A 255 -6.92 13.82 14.88
N GLY A 256 -7.54 12.73 14.41
CA GLY A 256 -8.98 12.66 14.20
C GLY A 256 -9.79 12.73 15.49
N LEU A 257 -9.23 12.29 16.62
CA LEU A 257 -9.87 12.41 17.93
C LEU A 257 -9.84 13.85 18.46
N PHE A 258 -8.70 14.53 18.36
CA PHE A 258 -8.49 15.85 18.96
C PHE A 258 -8.76 17.02 18.01
N GLY A 259 -8.86 16.75 16.71
CA GLY A 259 -9.10 17.73 15.65
C GLY A 259 -10.31 17.34 14.79
N THR A 260 -10.13 17.39 13.47
CA THR A 260 -11.16 17.01 12.49
C THR A 260 -10.66 15.88 11.60
N VAL A 261 -11.59 15.25 10.88
CA VAL A 261 -11.26 14.18 9.92
C VAL A 261 -10.35 14.71 8.81
N GLU A 262 -10.57 15.94 8.35
CA GLU A 262 -9.75 16.59 7.33
C GLU A 262 -8.33 16.87 7.85
N LEU A 263 -8.19 17.27 9.12
CA LEU A 263 -6.88 17.41 9.75
C LEU A 263 -6.16 16.07 9.90
N ALA A 264 -6.89 14.98 10.16
CA ALA A 264 -6.33 13.64 10.21
C ALA A 264 -5.79 13.21 8.84
N GLU A 265 -6.53 13.44 7.76
CA GLU A 265 -6.02 13.21 6.40
C GLU A 265 -4.82 14.12 6.08
N GLY A 266 -4.84 15.36 6.58
CA GLY A 266 -3.74 16.33 6.54
C GLY A 266 -2.47 15.88 7.25
N ALA A 267 -2.58 15.01 8.26
CA ALA A 267 -1.47 14.63 9.14
C ALA A 267 -0.35 13.91 8.39
N ALA A 268 -0.67 13.10 7.37
CA ALA A 268 0.32 12.43 6.53
C ALA A 268 1.24 13.44 5.81
N TYR A 269 0.69 14.56 5.35
CA TYR A 269 1.45 15.61 4.66
C TYR A 269 2.36 16.37 5.60
N VAL A 270 1.85 16.75 6.78
CA VAL A 270 2.65 17.41 7.80
C VAL A 270 3.78 16.49 8.25
N LEU A 271 3.49 15.21 8.48
CA LEU A 271 4.48 14.20 8.84
C LEU A 271 5.56 14.06 7.76
N LEU A 272 5.16 13.98 6.49
CA LEU A 272 6.10 13.93 5.36
C LEU A 272 7.02 15.16 5.33
N LEU A 273 6.45 16.36 5.44
CA LEU A 273 7.22 17.62 5.45
C LEU A 273 8.20 17.67 6.63
N LEU A 274 7.75 17.30 7.83
CA LEU A 274 8.60 17.27 9.02
C LEU A 274 9.74 16.26 8.89
N ILE A 275 9.48 15.07 8.35
CA ILE A 275 10.52 14.07 8.14
C ILE A 275 11.54 14.55 7.11
N LEU A 276 11.09 15.17 6.01
CA LEU A 276 12.01 15.69 4.99
C LEU A 276 12.89 16.81 5.55
N LEU A 277 12.36 17.63 6.46
CA LEU A 277 13.11 18.71 7.11
C LEU A 277 14.12 18.20 8.14
N ILE A 278 13.74 17.20 8.94
CA ILE A 278 14.52 16.76 10.10
C ILE A 278 15.45 15.58 9.74
N ARG A 279 14.97 14.62 8.95
CA ARG A 279 15.67 13.36 8.69
C ARG A 279 15.26 12.74 7.33
N PRO A 280 15.81 13.25 6.20
CA PRO A 280 15.41 12.82 4.85
C PRO A 280 15.71 11.34 4.53
N THR A 281 16.51 10.66 5.35
CA THR A 281 16.79 9.22 5.23
C THR A 281 15.75 8.31 5.89
N GLY A 282 14.78 8.85 6.63
CA GLY A 282 13.76 8.07 7.34
C GLY A 282 14.24 7.43 8.66
N LEU A 283 13.36 6.66 9.31
CA LEU A 283 13.56 6.02 10.61
C LEU A 283 14.55 4.84 10.53
N LEU A 284 14.45 4.03 9.48
CA LEU A 284 15.23 2.81 9.28
C LEU A 284 15.95 2.76 7.93
N GLY A 285 16.19 3.92 7.30
CA GLY A 285 16.98 4.01 6.08
C GLY A 285 18.45 3.69 6.33
N VAL A 286 19.03 2.86 5.46
CA VAL A 286 20.46 2.52 5.49
C VAL A 286 21.22 3.73 4.97
N ARG A 287 22.17 4.25 5.76
CA ARG A 287 23.17 5.20 5.29
C ARG A 287 24.11 4.44 4.34
N GLU A 288 24.11 4.79 3.06
CA GLU A 288 25.23 4.45 2.17
C GLU A 288 26.52 5.10 2.68
#